data_AF-A0A969IL55-F1
#
_entry.id   AF-A0A969IL55-F1
#
_cell.length_a   1.000
_cell.length_b   1.000
_cell.length_c   1.000
_cell.angle_alpha   90.00
_cell.angle_beta   90.00
_cell.angle_gamma   90.00
#
_symmetry.space_group_name_H-M   'P 1'
#
loop_
_entity.id
_entity.type
_entity.pdbx_description
1 polymer ?
#
loop_
_entity_poly.entity_id
_entity_poly.type
_entity_poly.pdbx_seq_one_letter_code
_entity_poly.pdbx_strand_id
1 'polypeptide(L)'
;MLQLGRLSGFVDWFIADDVRSGSNELRRRRMFLISHLLGPFLGHPITAFLYVSDPHPWPHVHILGASITLFWLFPPLIKFLPKYYTVFALLSVQNLIFAILWGSYHYGGASSPFLMWLLVVPLLAFFYMGSIKATRIGVVLQIGFSLGAFYLAYLWDEKFPSNIPIEHMVGVGIISALSASLYVFMMASYYAQIVDSPIRVVAGKSRATRAHSRN
;
A
#
# COMPACT_ATOMS: atom_id res chain seq x y z
N MET A 1 -2.87 -21.97 15.24
CA MET A 1 -3.97 -21.08 15.70
C MET A 1 -3.51 -19.95 16.63
N LEU A 2 -2.59 -20.18 17.58
CA LEU A 2 -2.12 -19.15 18.54
C LEU A 2 -1.33 -17.97 17.94
N GLN A 3 -0.54 -18.16 16.88
CA GLN A 3 0.27 -17.08 16.29
C GLN A 3 -0.55 -16.07 15.47
N LEU A 4 -1.61 -16.52 14.78
CA LEU A 4 -2.53 -15.64 14.05
C LEU A 4 -3.32 -14.73 15.01
N GLY A 5 -3.68 -15.24 16.20
CA GLY A 5 -4.40 -14.47 17.22
C GLY A 5 -3.56 -13.36 17.87
N ARG A 6 -2.25 -13.57 18.03
CA ARG A 6 -1.33 -12.54 18.55
C ARG A 6 -1.08 -11.42 17.54
N LEU A 7 -0.90 -11.75 16.27
CA LEU A 7 -0.74 -10.75 15.21
C LEU A 7 -2.02 -9.94 15.02
N SER A 8 -3.19 -10.58 15.04
CA SER A 8 -4.46 -9.86 14.98
C SER A 8 -4.66 -8.95 16.19
N GLY A 9 -4.31 -9.41 17.40
CA GLY A 9 -4.39 -8.57 18.61
C GLY A 9 -3.46 -7.36 18.57
N PHE A 10 -2.25 -7.50 18.02
CA PHE A 10 -1.32 -6.39 17.84
C PHE A 10 -1.84 -5.36 16.81
N VAL A 11 -2.36 -5.83 15.67
CA VAL A 11 -2.94 -4.93 14.65
C VAL A 11 -4.20 -4.26 15.19
N ASP A 12 -5.05 -5.00 15.89
CA ASP A 12 -6.30 -4.49 16.48
C ASP A 12 -6.05 -3.44 17.56
N TRP A 13 -4.89 -3.47 18.24
CA TRP A 13 -4.50 -2.43 19.21
C TRP A 13 -4.40 -1.01 18.59
N PHE A 14 -4.20 -0.90 17.28
CA PHE A 14 -4.20 0.38 16.57
C PHE A 14 -5.60 0.84 16.14
N ILE A 15 -6.62 0.01 16.31
CA ILE A 15 -7.99 0.31 15.92
C ILE A 15 -8.74 0.82 17.14
N ALA A 16 -9.44 1.94 17.00
CA ALA A 16 -10.27 2.49 18.07
C ALA A 16 -11.43 1.54 18.44
N ASP A 17 -11.75 1.49 19.74
CA ASP A 17 -12.76 0.61 20.32
C ASP A 17 -14.20 0.91 19.85
N ASP A 18 -14.41 2.06 19.20
CA ASP A 18 -15.70 2.50 18.67
C ASP A 18 -16.13 1.77 17.38
N VAL A 19 -15.21 1.04 16.75
CA VAL A 19 -15.50 0.34 15.50
C VAL A 19 -16.20 -0.99 15.75
N ARG A 20 -17.46 -1.09 15.30
CA ARG A 20 -18.26 -2.33 15.42
C ARG A 20 -17.53 -3.54 14.82
N SER A 21 -17.40 -4.60 15.62
CA SER A 21 -16.84 -5.89 15.22
C SER A 21 -17.52 -6.44 13.97
N GLY A 22 -16.73 -6.84 12.97
CA GLY A 22 -17.24 -7.41 11.72
C GLY A 22 -17.72 -6.39 10.68
N SER A 23 -17.67 -5.08 10.98
CA SER A 23 -18.00 -4.04 10.02
C SER A 23 -17.02 -3.98 8.84
N ASN A 24 -17.49 -3.44 7.70
CA ASN A 24 -16.62 -3.14 6.57
C ASN A 24 -15.54 -2.12 6.93
N GLU A 25 -15.81 -1.22 7.86
CA GLU A 25 -14.82 -0.25 8.34
C GLU A 25 -13.65 -0.91 9.07
N LEU A 26 -13.93 -1.86 9.97
CA LEU A 26 -12.89 -2.63 10.64
C LEU A 26 -11.97 -3.34 9.64
N ARG A 27 -12.56 -3.97 8.61
CA ARG A 27 -11.84 -4.67 7.55
C ARG A 27 -10.91 -3.73 6.78
N ARG A 28 -11.38 -2.52 6.44
CA ARG A 28 -10.58 -1.50 5.76
C ARG A 28 -9.42 -1.00 6.63
N ARG A 29 -9.67 -0.68 7.90
CA ARG A 29 -8.64 -0.24 8.84
C ARG A 29 -7.56 -1.33 9.05
N ARG A 30 -7.95 -2.60 9.12
CA ARG A 30 -6.97 -3.70 9.19
C ARG A 30 -6.13 -3.85 7.91
N MET A 31 -6.76 -3.77 6.73
CA MET A 31 -6.04 -3.77 5.45
C MET A 31 -5.04 -2.62 5.38
N PHE A 32 -5.44 -1.44 5.83
CA PHE A 32 -4.57 -0.28 5.95
C PHE A 32 -3.41 -0.53 6.92
N LEU A 33 -3.66 -1.03 8.12
CA LEU A 33 -2.60 -1.27 9.09
C LEU A 33 -1.59 -2.33 8.63
N ILE A 34 -2.07 -3.46 8.11
CA ILE A 34 -1.21 -4.57 7.67
C ILE A 34 -0.29 -4.11 6.54
N SER A 35 -0.84 -3.42 5.54
CA SER A 35 -0.04 -2.87 4.44
C SER A 35 0.99 -1.84 4.89
N HIS A 36 0.68 -1.01 5.89
CA HIS A 36 1.60 0.01 6.37
C HIS A 36 2.67 -0.55 7.31
N LEU A 37 2.37 -1.62 8.05
CA LEU A 37 3.35 -2.32 8.89
C LEU A 37 4.31 -3.15 8.02
N LEU A 38 3.79 -3.87 7.03
CA LEU A 38 4.56 -4.82 6.23
C LEU A 38 5.13 -4.22 4.93
N GLY A 39 4.46 -3.23 4.35
CA GLY A 39 4.87 -2.59 3.09
C GLY A 39 6.30 -2.04 3.12
N PRO A 40 6.72 -1.31 4.17
CA PRO A 40 8.10 -0.82 4.26
C PRO A 40 9.16 -1.92 4.26
N PHE A 41 8.88 -3.11 4.80
CA PHE A 41 9.80 -4.24 4.71
C PHE A 41 9.98 -4.75 3.27
N LEU A 42 8.99 -4.56 2.39
CA LEU A 42 9.10 -4.87 0.96
C LEU A 42 9.72 -3.72 0.16
N GLY A 43 9.55 -2.47 0.63
CA GLY A 43 10.12 -1.28 -0.01
C GLY A 43 11.61 -1.06 0.30
N HIS A 44 12.04 -1.29 1.55
CA HIS A 44 13.42 -1.02 1.95
C HIS A 44 14.50 -1.84 1.22
N PRO A 45 14.27 -3.11 0.82
CA PRO A 45 15.21 -3.83 -0.05
C PRO A 45 15.51 -3.08 -1.35
N ILE A 46 14.52 -2.39 -1.94
CA ILE A 46 14.71 -1.56 -3.13
C ILE A 46 15.67 -0.41 -2.79
N THR A 47 15.41 0.33 -1.71
CA THR A 47 16.27 1.45 -1.31
C THR A 47 17.67 1.03 -0.89
N ALA A 48 17.80 -0.14 -0.26
CA ALA A 48 19.10 -0.70 0.13
C ALA A 48 19.92 -1.06 -1.11
N PHE A 49 19.29 -1.68 -2.11
CA PHE A 49 19.94 -1.97 -3.39
C PHE A 49 20.41 -0.69 -4.08
N LEU A 50 19.53 0.32 -4.17
CA LEU A 50 19.86 1.60 -4.78
C LEU A 50 20.99 2.30 -4.02
N TYR A 51 20.98 2.28 -2.70
CA TYR A 51 22.04 2.88 -1.88
C TYR A 51 23.43 2.30 -2.14
N VAL A 52 23.50 0.99 -2.43
CA VAL A 52 24.78 0.30 -2.72
C VAL A 52 25.18 0.44 -4.19
N SER A 53 24.21 0.54 -5.09
CA SER A 53 24.44 0.52 -6.54
C SER A 53 24.59 1.91 -7.16
N ASP A 54 24.06 2.94 -6.52
CA ASP A 54 24.16 4.33 -6.95
C ASP A 54 25.50 4.93 -6.47
N PRO A 55 26.36 5.45 -7.37
CA PRO A 55 27.60 6.11 -6.98
C PRO A 55 27.39 7.38 -6.12
N HIS A 56 26.24 8.03 -6.25
CA HIS A 56 25.90 9.30 -5.60
C HIS A 56 24.47 9.25 -5.04
N PRO A 57 24.18 8.43 -4.01
CA PRO A 57 22.81 8.17 -3.56
C PRO A 57 22.11 9.37 -2.91
N TRP A 58 22.87 10.43 -2.60
CA TRP A 58 22.34 11.65 -1.99
C TRP A 58 21.91 12.67 -3.04
N PRO A 59 20.70 13.27 -2.92
CA PRO A 59 19.71 13.08 -1.85
C PRO A 59 18.62 12.05 -2.18
N HIS A 60 18.52 11.59 -3.43
CA HIS A 60 17.33 10.95 -3.96
C HIS A 60 17.03 9.57 -3.39
N VAL A 61 18.04 8.75 -3.08
CA VAL A 61 17.81 7.47 -2.37
C VAL A 61 17.30 7.71 -0.97
N HIS A 62 17.84 8.72 -0.28
CA HIS A 62 17.44 9.05 1.08
C HIS A 62 16.03 9.60 1.15
N ILE A 63 15.64 10.45 0.18
CA ILE A 63 14.27 10.94 0.05
C ILE A 63 13.31 9.77 -0.21
N LEU A 64 13.68 8.84 -1.08
CA LEU A 64 12.88 7.64 -1.33
C LEU A 64 12.77 6.77 -0.07
N GLY A 65 13.88 6.52 0.63
CA GLY A 65 13.92 5.76 1.88
C GLY A 65 13.10 6.42 2.99
N ALA A 66 13.17 7.74 3.12
CA ALA A 66 12.36 8.50 4.07
C ALA A 66 10.86 8.39 3.73
N SER A 67 10.50 8.49 2.45
CA SER A 67 9.12 8.28 1.99
C SER A 67 8.59 6.88 2.31
N ILE A 68 9.41 5.84 2.13
CA ILE A 68 9.03 4.46 2.50
C ILE A 68 8.89 4.34 4.03
N THR A 69 9.82 4.93 4.79
CA THR A 69 9.78 4.92 6.26
C THR A 69 8.54 5.64 6.80
N LEU A 70 8.08 6.69 6.11
CA LEU A 70 6.91 7.49 6.49
C LEU A 70 5.63 6.65 6.59
N PHE A 71 5.55 5.51 5.89
CA PHE A 71 4.41 4.59 6.03
C PHE A 71 4.22 4.07 7.46
N TRP A 72 5.29 3.94 8.25
CA TRP A 72 5.19 3.54 9.66
C TRP A 72 4.65 4.64 10.58
N LEU A 73 4.54 5.90 10.13
CA LEU A 73 3.88 6.94 10.91
C LEU A 73 2.35 6.86 10.84
N PHE A 74 1.77 6.24 9.80
CA PHE A 74 0.31 6.19 9.68
C PHE A 74 -0.38 5.32 10.74
N PRO A 75 0.13 4.13 11.14
CA PRO A 75 -0.47 3.34 12.22
C PRO A 75 -0.69 4.11 13.54
N PRO A 76 0.30 4.82 14.13
CA PRO A 76 0.03 5.63 15.30
C PRO A 76 -0.90 6.82 15.00
N LEU A 77 -0.81 7.45 13.82
CA LEU A 77 -1.71 8.55 13.45
C LEU A 77 -3.19 8.12 13.46
N ILE A 78 -3.53 6.98 12.87
CA ILE A 78 -4.93 6.52 12.86
C ILE A 78 -5.42 6.07 14.25
N LYS A 79 -4.49 5.66 15.13
CA LYS A 79 -4.80 5.30 16.51
C LYS A 79 -5.17 6.54 17.33
N PHE A 80 -4.36 7.61 17.25
CA PHE A 80 -4.57 8.82 18.05
C PHE A 80 -5.59 9.79 17.43
N LEU A 81 -5.79 9.73 16.11
CA LEU A 81 -6.65 10.63 15.36
C LEU A 81 -7.63 9.85 14.45
N PRO A 82 -8.45 8.93 15.00
CA PRO A 82 -9.27 7.99 14.20
C PRO A 82 -10.31 8.70 13.33
N LYS A 83 -10.79 9.89 13.75
CA LYS A 83 -11.73 10.72 13.00
C LYS A 83 -11.21 11.14 11.62
N TYR A 84 -9.89 11.20 11.45
CA TYR A 84 -9.23 11.64 10.23
C TYR A 84 -8.72 10.47 9.37
N TYR A 85 -9.17 9.24 9.63
CA TYR A 85 -8.74 8.03 8.90
C TYR A 85 -8.73 8.21 7.37
N THR A 86 -9.80 8.74 6.78
CA THR A 86 -9.89 8.93 5.33
C THR A 86 -8.83 9.90 4.81
N VAL A 87 -8.51 10.96 5.57
CA VAL A 87 -7.46 11.92 5.20
C VAL A 87 -6.10 11.24 5.23
N PHE A 88 -5.80 10.49 6.29
CA PHE A 88 -4.55 9.73 6.38
C PHE A 88 -4.43 8.66 5.29
N ALA A 89 -5.53 8.00 4.91
CA ALA A 89 -5.54 7.07 3.79
C ALA A 89 -5.25 7.75 2.44
N LEU A 90 -5.78 8.96 2.22
CA LEU A 90 -5.46 9.74 1.02
C LEU A 90 -4.00 10.24 1.03
N LEU A 91 -3.48 10.65 2.18
CA LEU A 91 -2.09 11.07 2.33
C LEU A 91 -1.12 9.91 2.13
N SER A 92 -1.43 8.71 2.62
CA SER A 92 -0.61 7.52 2.37
C SER A 92 -0.60 7.14 0.90
N VAL A 93 -1.74 7.28 0.21
CA VAL A 93 -1.82 7.05 -1.24
C VAL A 93 -0.98 8.08 -2.00
N GLN A 94 -1.04 9.36 -1.61
CA GLN A 94 -0.19 10.39 -2.20
C GLN A 94 1.30 10.10 -1.96
N ASN A 95 1.67 9.69 -0.75
CA ASN A 95 3.04 9.32 -0.42
C ASN A 95 3.54 8.13 -1.26
N LEU A 96 2.68 7.14 -1.51
CA LEU A 96 2.98 6.02 -2.39
C LEU A 96 3.23 6.50 -3.82
N ILE A 97 2.33 7.31 -4.38
CA ILE A 97 2.49 7.87 -5.73
C ILE A 97 3.79 8.67 -5.81
N PHE A 98 4.08 9.50 -4.79
CA PHE A 98 5.33 10.24 -4.69
C PHE A 98 6.54 9.30 -4.69
N ALA A 99 6.58 8.27 -3.84
CA ALA A 99 7.69 7.31 -3.78
C ALA A 99 7.94 6.65 -5.15
N ILE A 100 6.86 6.25 -5.82
CA ILE A 100 6.92 5.61 -7.14
C ILE A 100 7.50 6.56 -8.16
N LEU A 101 6.92 7.75 -8.30
CA LEU A 101 7.32 8.71 -9.33
C LEU A 101 8.69 9.33 -9.05
N TRP A 102 9.02 9.58 -7.78
CA TRP A 102 10.35 10.03 -7.37
C TRP A 102 11.41 8.99 -7.72
N GLY A 103 11.16 7.72 -7.34
CA GLY A 103 12.01 6.61 -7.74
C GLY A 103 12.13 6.56 -9.26
N SER A 104 11.02 6.58 -9.99
CA SER A 104 11.04 6.52 -11.45
C SER A 104 11.78 7.67 -12.09
N TYR A 105 11.66 8.88 -11.56
CA TYR A 105 12.32 10.06 -12.11
C TYR A 105 13.84 9.90 -12.09
N HIS A 106 14.39 9.48 -10.95
CA HIS A 106 15.82 9.31 -10.75
C HIS A 106 16.37 7.99 -11.31
N TYR A 107 15.50 7.03 -11.63
CA TYR A 107 15.87 5.67 -11.97
C TYR A 107 14.99 5.12 -13.10
N GLY A 108 15.38 5.41 -14.34
CA GLY A 108 14.84 4.81 -15.56
C GLY A 108 13.65 5.54 -16.19
N GLY A 109 13.17 6.64 -15.60
CA GLY A 109 12.11 7.48 -16.14
C GLY A 109 10.83 6.68 -16.46
N ALA A 110 10.35 6.83 -17.69
CA ALA A 110 9.19 6.10 -18.22
C ALA A 110 9.40 4.57 -18.36
N SER A 111 10.65 4.11 -18.34
CA SER A 111 11.01 2.68 -18.37
C SER A 111 11.35 2.14 -16.99
N SER A 112 11.12 2.93 -15.94
CA SER A 112 11.48 2.56 -14.57
C SER A 112 10.71 1.32 -14.09
N PRO A 113 11.39 0.37 -13.42
CA PRO A 113 10.72 -0.77 -12.81
C PRO A 113 9.81 -0.40 -11.63
N PHE A 114 9.81 0.86 -11.19
CA PHE A 114 8.95 1.31 -10.10
C PHE A 114 7.54 1.69 -10.58
N LEU A 115 7.36 2.04 -11.87
CA LEU A 115 6.06 2.46 -12.39
C LEU A 115 5.00 1.37 -12.30
N MET A 116 5.38 0.09 -12.28
CA MET A 116 4.44 -1.02 -12.07
C MET A 116 3.65 -0.88 -10.76
N TRP A 117 4.23 -0.23 -9.73
CA TRP A 117 3.54 0.01 -8.47
C TRP A 117 2.39 1.02 -8.59
N LEU A 118 2.32 1.83 -9.65
CA LEU A 118 1.16 2.69 -9.89
C LEU A 118 -0.12 1.85 -10.08
N LEU A 119 -0.02 0.61 -10.54
CA LEU A 119 -1.16 -0.31 -10.64
C LEU A 119 -1.72 -0.69 -9.27
N VAL A 120 -0.90 -0.63 -8.22
CA VAL A 120 -1.29 -0.91 -6.83
C VAL A 120 -2.09 0.25 -6.23
N VAL A 121 -1.86 1.48 -6.68
CA VAL A 121 -2.53 2.70 -6.17
C VAL A 121 -4.07 2.61 -6.22
N PRO A 122 -4.72 2.37 -7.36
CA PRO A 122 -6.19 2.28 -7.42
C PRO A 122 -6.75 1.10 -6.63
N LEU A 123 -5.99 -0.01 -6.55
CA LEU A 123 -6.37 -1.17 -5.74
C LEU A 123 -6.43 -0.80 -4.25
N LEU A 124 -5.40 -0.11 -3.75
CA LEU A 124 -5.34 0.32 -2.34
C LEU A 124 -6.39 1.37 -2.00
N ALA A 125 -6.66 2.30 -2.92
CA ALA A 125 -7.74 3.26 -2.75
C ALA A 125 -9.09 2.58 -2.48
N PHE A 126 -9.39 1.53 -3.23
CA PHE A 126 -10.60 0.73 -3.01
C PHE A 126 -10.57 0.00 -1.67
N PHE A 127 -9.45 -0.62 -1.31
CA PHE A 127 -9.30 -1.34 -0.04
C PHE A 127 -9.37 -0.42 1.18
N TYR A 128 -8.86 0.81 1.13
CA TYR A 128 -8.82 1.68 2.31
C TYR A 128 -10.10 2.48 2.50
N MET A 129 -10.72 2.94 1.41
CA MET A 129 -11.80 3.94 1.46
C MET A 129 -13.14 3.43 0.92
N GLY A 130 -13.18 2.22 0.37
CA GLY A 130 -14.40 1.60 -0.14
C GLY A 130 -14.95 2.27 -1.40
N SER A 131 -16.28 2.33 -1.52
CA SER A 131 -16.97 2.78 -2.73
C SER A 131 -17.42 4.25 -2.72
N ILE A 132 -16.91 5.06 -1.81
CA ILE A 132 -17.27 6.49 -1.71
C ILE A 132 -16.80 7.22 -2.97
N LYS A 133 -17.72 7.91 -3.67
CA LYS A 133 -17.41 8.59 -4.94
C LYS A 133 -16.32 9.66 -4.78
N ALA A 134 -16.40 10.46 -3.73
CA ALA A 134 -15.46 11.56 -3.47
C ALA A 134 -14.01 11.06 -3.31
N THR A 135 -13.78 9.95 -2.61
CA THR A 135 -12.42 9.41 -2.41
C THR A 135 -11.85 8.82 -3.69
N ARG A 136 -12.68 8.20 -4.53
CA ARG A 136 -12.26 7.70 -5.85
C ARG A 136 -11.83 8.84 -6.77
N ILE A 137 -12.63 9.90 -6.84
CA ILE A 137 -12.28 11.11 -7.59
C ILE A 137 -10.98 11.70 -7.05
N GLY A 138 -10.86 11.81 -5.71
CA GLY A 138 -9.63 12.26 -5.06
C GLY A 138 -8.39 11.50 -5.50
N VAL A 139 -8.45 10.17 -5.53
CA VAL A 139 -7.31 9.34 -5.98
C VAL A 139 -7.00 9.49 -7.47
N VAL A 140 -8.02 9.58 -8.32
CA VAL A 140 -7.81 9.86 -9.76
C VAL A 140 -7.13 11.20 -9.95
N LEU A 141 -7.56 12.23 -9.21
CA LEU A 141 -6.92 13.55 -9.24
C LEU A 141 -5.48 13.49 -8.72
N GLN A 142 -5.20 12.74 -7.64
CA GLN A 142 -3.83 12.53 -7.14
C GLN A 142 -2.93 11.89 -8.21
N ILE A 143 -3.41 10.84 -8.89
CA ILE A 143 -2.66 10.18 -9.96
C ILE A 143 -2.43 11.16 -11.12
N GLY A 144 -3.48 11.81 -11.62
CA GLY A 144 -3.39 12.73 -12.76
C GLY A 144 -2.47 13.93 -12.46
N PHE A 145 -2.63 14.56 -11.29
CA PHE A 145 -1.78 15.65 -10.85
C PHE A 145 -0.32 15.22 -10.70
N SER A 146 -0.07 14.06 -10.08
CA SER A 146 1.31 13.59 -9.86
C SER A 146 2.00 13.17 -11.15
N LEU A 147 1.28 12.55 -12.09
CA LEU A 147 1.80 12.26 -13.44
C LEU A 147 2.06 13.55 -14.23
N GLY A 148 1.18 14.55 -14.10
CA GLY A 148 1.41 15.88 -14.65
C GLY A 148 2.68 16.52 -14.09
N ALA A 149 2.87 16.49 -12.77
CA ALA A 149 4.09 16.99 -12.12
C ALA A 149 5.35 16.22 -12.56
N PHE A 150 5.25 14.89 -12.72
CA PHE A 150 6.33 14.04 -13.22
C PHE A 150 6.73 14.42 -14.66
N TYR A 151 5.75 14.67 -15.53
CA TYR A 151 6.00 15.11 -16.90
C TYR A 151 6.57 16.55 -16.95
N LEU A 152 6.06 17.45 -16.12
CA LEU A 152 6.59 18.81 -16.00
C LEU A 152 8.04 18.82 -15.50
N ALA A 153 8.40 17.93 -14.56
CA ALA A 153 9.78 17.76 -14.12
C ALA A 153 10.69 17.30 -15.26
N TYR A 154 10.23 16.33 -16.09
CA TYR A 154 10.94 15.92 -17.30
C TYR A 154 11.16 17.09 -18.28
N LEU A 155 10.14 17.93 -18.50
CA LEU A 155 10.26 19.09 -19.38
C LEU A 155 11.24 20.14 -18.84
N TRP A 156 11.41 20.23 -17.52
CA TRP A 156 12.32 21.17 -16.88
C TRP A 156 13.79 20.78 -17.05
N ASP A 157 14.10 19.49 -16.89
CA ASP A 157 15.49 18.99 -17.00
C ASP A 157 15.84 18.53 -18.43
N GLU A 158 14.87 18.47 -19.34
CA GLU A 158 14.93 17.94 -20.72
C GLU A 158 15.40 16.48 -20.84
N LYS A 159 15.68 15.82 -19.72
CA LYS A 159 16.07 14.41 -19.62
C LYS A 159 15.79 13.90 -18.21
N PHE A 160 15.58 12.59 -18.09
CA PHE A 160 15.61 11.95 -16.77
C PHE A 160 17.06 11.83 -16.26
N PRO A 161 17.32 12.07 -14.96
CA PRO A 161 18.59 11.75 -14.35
C PRO A 161 18.99 10.29 -14.57
N SER A 162 20.25 10.05 -14.89
CA SER A 162 20.81 8.71 -15.11
C SER A 162 21.81 8.38 -14.01
N ASN A 163 21.32 8.10 -12.80
CA ASN A 163 22.19 7.79 -11.65
C ASN A 163 22.78 6.37 -11.72
N ILE A 164 22.02 5.43 -12.28
CA ILE A 164 22.45 4.06 -12.55
C ILE A 164 22.13 3.79 -14.03
N PRO A 165 23.11 3.32 -14.84
CA PRO A 165 22.82 2.96 -16.23
C PRO A 165 21.74 1.88 -16.31
N ILE A 166 20.86 1.97 -17.31
CA ILE A 166 19.63 1.15 -17.36
C ILE A 166 19.92 -0.35 -17.42
N GLU A 167 21.03 -0.73 -18.05
CA GLU A 167 21.56 -2.09 -18.11
C GLU A 167 21.87 -2.70 -16.73
N HIS A 168 22.19 -1.86 -15.74
CA HIS A 168 22.46 -2.30 -14.38
C HIS A 168 21.20 -2.29 -13.48
N MET A 169 20.05 -1.88 -14.03
CA MET A 169 18.79 -1.80 -13.26
C MET A 169 18.01 -3.12 -13.19
N VAL A 170 18.46 -4.17 -13.88
CA VAL A 170 17.78 -5.47 -13.88
C VAL A 170 17.61 -6.01 -12.45
N GLY A 171 18.65 -5.88 -11.61
CA GLY A 171 18.62 -6.34 -10.22
C GLY A 171 17.52 -5.65 -9.41
N VAL A 172 17.50 -4.31 -9.42
CA VAL A 172 16.45 -3.56 -8.71
C VAL A 172 15.06 -3.79 -9.31
N GLY A 173 14.98 -4.06 -10.62
CA GLY A 173 13.75 -4.41 -11.29
C GLY A 173 13.15 -5.73 -10.79
N ILE A 174 13.96 -6.77 -10.65
CA ILE A 174 13.52 -8.07 -10.11
C ILE A 174 13.10 -7.92 -8.64
N ILE A 175 13.87 -7.20 -7.82
CA ILE A 175 13.52 -6.94 -6.42
C ILE A 175 12.18 -6.19 -6.34
N SER A 176 12.01 -5.13 -7.13
CA SER A 176 10.77 -4.34 -7.21
C SER A 176 9.58 -5.21 -7.60
N ALA A 177 9.73 -6.03 -8.64
CA ALA A 177 8.65 -6.89 -9.13
C ALA A 177 8.26 -7.98 -8.13
N LEU A 178 9.24 -8.60 -7.47
CA LEU A 178 9.00 -9.56 -6.40
C LEU A 178 8.29 -8.90 -5.22
N SER A 179 8.78 -7.74 -4.77
CA SER A 179 8.16 -6.97 -3.68
C SER A 179 6.71 -6.57 -4.02
N ALA A 180 6.45 -6.11 -5.23
CA ALA A 180 5.10 -5.75 -5.68
C ALA A 180 4.18 -6.97 -5.70
N SER A 181 4.67 -8.10 -6.21
CA SER A 181 3.92 -9.35 -6.28
C SER A 181 3.59 -9.89 -4.89
N LEU A 182 4.56 -9.90 -3.97
CA LEU A 182 4.36 -10.28 -2.57
C LEU A 182 3.37 -9.35 -1.87
N TYR A 183 3.46 -8.05 -2.13
CA TYR A 183 2.54 -7.06 -1.58
C TYR A 183 1.10 -7.30 -2.05
N VAL A 184 0.89 -7.45 -3.36
CA VAL A 184 -0.43 -7.72 -3.94
C VAL A 184 -0.97 -9.07 -3.44
N PHE A 185 -0.12 -10.10 -3.39
CA PHE A 185 -0.49 -11.42 -2.87
C PHE A 185 -0.93 -11.38 -1.42
N MET A 186 -0.19 -10.65 -0.57
CA MET A 186 -0.55 -10.43 0.84
C MET A 186 -1.91 -9.75 0.96
N MET A 187 -2.13 -8.67 0.21
CA MET A 187 -3.40 -7.93 0.23
C MET A 187 -4.57 -8.77 -0.30
N ALA A 188 -4.37 -9.51 -1.38
CA ALA A 188 -5.37 -10.41 -1.95
C ALA A 188 -5.72 -11.56 -1.00
N SER A 189 -4.72 -12.19 -0.37
CA SER A 189 -4.92 -13.27 0.60
C SER A 189 -5.71 -12.79 1.82
N TYR A 190 -5.39 -11.59 2.32
CA TYR A 190 -6.10 -11.00 3.44
C TYR A 190 -7.55 -10.63 3.07
N TYR A 191 -7.74 -10.06 1.88
CA TYR A 191 -9.07 -9.80 1.33
C TYR A 191 -9.92 -11.08 1.19
N ALA A 192 -9.34 -12.16 0.68
CA ALA A 192 -10.02 -13.45 0.54
C ALA A 192 -10.48 -14.01 1.89
N GLN A 193 -9.62 -13.99 2.91
CA GLN A 193 -9.99 -14.44 4.27
C GLN A 193 -11.14 -13.61 4.86
N ILE A 194 -11.17 -12.31 4.58
CA ILE A 194 -12.24 -11.41 5.01
C ILE A 194 -13.57 -11.72 4.30
N VAL A 195 -13.53 -12.04 3.01
CA VAL A 195 -14.72 -12.34 2.19
C VAL A 195 -15.30 -13.72 2.54
N ASP A 196 -14.46 -14.72 2.80
CA ASP A 196 -14.90 -16.08 3.13
C ASP A 196 -15.55 -16.19 4.52
N SER A 197 -15.19 -15.29 5.46
CA SER A 197 -15.64 -15.35 6.85
C SER A 197 -17.17 -15.24 7.03
N PRO A 198 -17.88 -14.25 6.44
CA PRO A 198 -19.35 -14.19 6.49
C PRO A 198 -20.04 -15.37 5.81
N ILE A 199 -19.51 -15.84 4.68
CA ILE A 199 -20.11 -16.93 3.90
C ILE A 199 -20.14 -18.21 4.73
N ARG A 200 -19.05 -18.52 5.44
CA ARG A 200 -18.98 -19.67 6.35
C ARG A 200 -19.99 -19.58 7.51
N VAL A 201 -20.19 -18.39 8.08
CA VAL A 201 -21.15 -18.18 9.18
C VAL A 201 -22.60 -18.33 8.70
N VAL A 202 -22.95 -17.77 7.53
CA VAL A 202 -24.28 -17.90 6.95
C VAL A 202 -24.56 -19.35 6.53
N ALA A 203 -23.59 -20.02 5.90
CA ALA A 203 -23.70 -21.44 5.55
C ALA A 203 -23.89 -22.34 6.80
N GLY A 204 -23.19 -22.03 7.89
CA GLY A 204 -23.35 -22.72 9.18
C GLY A 204 -24.74 -22.51 9.79
N LYS A 205 -25.24 -21.26 9.81
CA LYS A 205 -26.60 -20.96 10.29
C LYS A 205 -27.67 -21.66 9.46
N SER A 206 -27.55 -21.65 8.12
CA SER A 206 -28.49 -22.30 7.20
C SER A 206 -28.50 -23.83 7.34
N ARG A 207 -27.35 -24.46 7.61
CA ARG A 207 -27.28 -25.89 7.95
C ARG A 207 -27.94 -26.19 9.31
N ALA A 208 -27.74 -25.35 10.32
CA ALA A 208 -28.34 -25.53 11.64
C ALA A 208 -29.88 -25.40 11.60
N THR A 209 -30.44 -24.44 10.87
CA THR A 209 -31.90 -24.32 10.69
C THR A 209 -32.50 -25.50 9.93
N ARG A 210 -31.83 -26.02 8.90
CA ARG A 210 -32.28 -27.24 8.18
C ARG A 210 -32.20 -28.52 9.02
N ALA A 211 -31.28 -28.59 9.99
CA ALA A 211 -31.21 -29.72 10.91
C ALA A 211 -32.34 -29.68 11.95
N HIS A 212 -32.76 -28.49 12.37
CA HIS A 212 -33.88 -28.31 13.32
C HIS A 212 -35.26 -28.53 12.69
N SER A 213 -35.42 -28.35 11.38
CA SER A 213 -36.70 -28.59 10.68
C SER A 213 -36.91 -30.04 10.24
N ARG A 214 -36.00 -30.96 10.62
CA ARG A 214 -36.05 -32.39 10.26
C ARG A 214 -36.32 -33.31 11.46
N ASN A 215 -36.52 -32.72 12.64
CA ASN A 215 -37.04 -33.38 13.84
C ASN A 215 -38.47 -32.87 14.10
#